data_AF-A0A2V7WIB6-F1
#
_entry.id   AF-A0A2V7WIB6-F1
#
_cell.length_a   1.000
_cell.length_b   1.000
_cell.length_c   1.000
_cell.angle_alpha   90.00
_cell.angle_beta   90.00
_cell.angle_gamma   90.00
#
_symmetry.space_group_name_H-M   'P 1'
#
loop_
_entity.id
_entity.type
_entity.pdbx_description
1 polymer ?
#
loop_
_entity_poly.entity_id
_entity_poly.type
_entity_poly.pdbx_seq_one_letter_code
_entity_poly.pdbx_strand_id
1 'polypeptide(L)'
;MMRRPLVIAIIAFLAALALRVANAPMAFAGGAPQISPVDELYHWKRMAFSASHVPQVLEFDPDRAAFCPWPPLYDLTAGAAARILGARDADAVLRRIVWFPPLLGAAFVGIAAFFVTRHFGPLAGTTLALALAASPLLVTQSSIGDIDHHFLEGPLTFAIVGACAAQTRVSVPHVLLLAAAILAALFVQTALIIAAGLAFVALLAFTEGRAGSIAFAIAAVVLALYRLTRPAGYPGGPWFLGWTHVALLAGAAIALRKRPIWIACGVGVALLSLPSLLDGARFFTGDPWLRTIVEFQPIWKARDGDLLSLLVGLGAGVLFVWPLAIDAWRRREAARGTIALFAIIYLLLTLSSRRFWSVGIPLLALAGAVYVAQRLLPVPAQTRVSVPHAIALAAVALVPPIQFALWMQYPRPPVDAYEKQWIAAARFLQRHPTGGRVLAQWWLGHTLDVIGKRSVVMDNFGSMPDPIRFERASEALLSRDETRLADYCAANGVKFVVLTNPLLGTRDAAAVLGLKMNPGRATWWWRTYFSRRAQRFRLAYHDWRPEWQGAWMAHAPAIEIWEFDVRRDR
;
A
#
# COMPACT_ATOMS: atom_id res chain seq x y z
N MET A 1 -8.68 -22.00 31.55
CA MET A 1 -9.38 -21.24 30.47
C MET A 1 -8.51 -20.89 29.25
N MET A 2 -7.16 -20.88 29.32
CA MET A 2 -6.28 -20.49 28.18
C MET A 2 -6.22 -21.46 26.98
N ARG A 3 -6.58 -22.74 27.15
CA ARG A 3 -6.45 -23.75 26.08
C ARG A 3 -7.31 -23.45 24.84
N ARG A 4 -8.56 -22.97 25.02
CA ARG A 4 -9.48 -22.72 23.91
C ARG A 4 -9.04 -21.57 22.97
N PRO A 5 -8.69 -20.36 23.46
CA PRO A 5 -8.16 -19.30 22.61
C PRO A 5 -6.92 -19.72 21.82
N LEU A 6 -6.02 -20.48 22.46
CA LEU A 6 -4.78 -20.93 21.81
C LEU A 6 -5.06 -21.93 20.68
N VAL A 7 -5.95 -22.90 20.91
CA VAL A 7 -6.33 -23.89 19.87
C VAL A 7 -6.97 -23.19 18.65
N ILE A 8 -7.90 -22.26 18.88
CA ILE A 8 -8.53 -21.48 17.79
C ILE A 8 -7.46 -20.69 17.03
N ALA A 9 -6.54 -20.04 17.74
CA ALA A 9 -5.45 -19.27 17.13
C ALA A 9 -4.52 -20.12 16.26
N ILE A 10 -4.14 -21.32 16.72
CA ILE A 10 -3.28 -22.24 15.95
C ILE A 10 -4.01 -22.72 14.70
N ILE A 11 -5.27 -23.13 14.81
CA ILE A 11 -6.08 -23.57 13.65
C ILE A 11 -6.21 -22.41 12.65
N ALA A 12 -6.51 -21.21 13.14
CA ALA A 12 -6.64 -20.01 12.31
C ALA A 12 -5.33 -19.66 11.59
N PHE A 13 -4.19 -19.74 12.28
CA PHE A 13 -2.87 -19.55 11.70
C PHE A 13 -2.59 -20.56 10.58
N LEU A 14 -2.81 -21.86 10.84
CA LEU A 14 -2.53 -22.92 9.87
C LEU A 14 -3.43 -22.80 8.63
N ALA A 15 -4.73 -22.52 8.83
CA ALA A 15 -5.66 -22.28 7.73
C ALA A 15 -5.25 -21.05 6.90
N ALA A 16 -4.92 -19.93 7.55
CA ALA A 16 -4.49 -18.71 6.89
C ALA A 16 -3.18 -18.90 6.11
N LEU A 17 -2.23 -19.65 6.67
CA LEU A 17 -0.96 -19.98 6.02
C LEU A 17 -1.19 -20.84 4.79
N ALA A 18 -2.01 -21.90 4.89
CA ALA A 18 -2.31 -22.79 3.78
C ALA A 18 -2.89 -22.04 2.57
N LEU A 19 -3.78 -21.07 2.79
CA LEU A 19 -4.37 -20.28 1.71
C LEU A 19 -3.36 -19.30 1.07
N ARG A 20 -2.42 -18.75 1.85
CA ARG A 20 -1.40 -17.79 1.37
C ARG A 20 -0.23 -18.45 0.64
N VAL A 21 0.02 -19.73 0.89
CA VAL A 21 1.03 -20.51 0.15
C VAL A 21 0.45 -21.25 -1.06
N ALA A 22 -0.87 -21.16 -1.27
CA ALA A 22 -1.55 -21.83 -2.38
C ALA A 22 -1.05 -21.37 -3.77
N ASN A 23 -0.49 -20.15 -3.87
CA ASN A 23 0.08 -19.63 -5.11
C ASN A 23 1.52 -20.12 -5.39
N ALA A 24 2.12 -20.96 -4.54
CA ALA A 24 3.50 -21.42 -4.67
C ALA A 24 3.85 -21.95 -6.08
N PRO A 25 3.02 -22.79 -6.76
CA PRO A 25 3.35 -23.28 -8.09
C PRO A 25 3.53 -22.18 -9.14
N MET A 26 2.88 -21.03 -8.95
CA MET A 26 2.94 -19.88 -9.86
C MET A 26 3.99 -18.86 -9.40
N ALA A 27 4.29 -18.79 -8.11
CA ALA A 27 5.27 -17.87 -7.54
C ALA A 27 6.72 -18.28 -7.80
N PHE A 28 6.97 -19.52 -8.22
CA PHE A 28 8.31 -20.01 -8.54
C PHE A 28 8.41 -20.43 -10.02
N ALA A 29 9.18 -19.68 -10.82
CA ALA A 29 9.50 -20.06 -12.20
C ALA A 29 10.91 -20.67 -12.26
N GLY A 30 11.02 -21.94 -12.65
CA GLY A 30 12.31 -22.65 -12.71
C GLY A 30 13.01 -22.72 -11.34
N GLY A 31 12.25 -22.74 -10.24
CA GLY A 31 12.77 -22.72 -8.87
C GLY A 31 13.28 -21.36 -8.38
N ALA A 32 13.08 -20.29 -9.16
CA ALA A 32 13.36 -18.91 -8.75
C ALA A 32 12.06 -18.19 -8.38
N PRO A 33 12.03 -17.45 -7.25
CA PRO A 33 10.86 -16.65 -6.87
C PRO A 33 10.59 -15.56 -7.90
N GLN A 34 9.30 -15.28 -8.13
CA GLN A 34 8.81 -14.19 -8.96
C GLN A 34 8.15 -13.13 -8.09
N ILE A 35 8.38 -11.87 -8.43
CA ILE A 35 7.76 -10.70 -7.83
C ILE A 35 7.34 -9.74 -8.95
N SER A 36 6.26 -8.99 -8.75
CA SER A 36 5.83 -8.00 -9.74
C SER A 36 6.94 -6.97 -9.99
N PRO A 37 7.15 -6.50 -11.23
CA PRO A 37 8.21 -5.55 -11.56
C PRO A 37 7.88 -4.09 -11.18
N VAL A 38 6.88 -3.87 -10.32
CA VAL A 38 6.46 -2.55 -9.79
C VAL A 38 7.04 -2.31 -8.38
N ASP A 39 6.20 -2.19 -7.36
CA ASP A 39 6.55 -1.74 -6.02
C ASP A 39 7.35 -2.82 -5.26
N GLU A 40 7.01 -4.09 -5.43
CA GLU A 40 7.73 -5.25 -4.88
C GLU A 40 9.20 -5.24 -5.31
N LEU A 41 9.46 -4.89 -6.56
CA LEU A 41 10.81 -4.86 -7.12
C LEU A 41 11.68 -3.81 -6.43
N TYR A 42 11.10 -2.66 -6.09
CA TYR A 42 11.82 -1.60 -5.38
C TYR A 42 11.98 -1.91 -3.88
N HIS A 43 10.99 -2.55 -3.26
CA HIS A 43 11.14 -3.14 -1.93
C HIS A 43 12.31 -4.13 -1.87
N TRP A 44 12.42 -5.02 -2.86
CA TRP A 44 13.57 -5.93 -2.97
C TRP A 44 14.90 -5.18 -3.07
N LYS A 45 15.02 -4.12 -3.89
CA LYS A 45 16.22 -3.27 -3.97
C LYS A 45 16.59 -2.72 -2.59
N ARG A 46 15.62 -2.15 -1.86
CA ARG A 46 15.82 -1.57 -0.52
C ARG A 46 16.19 -2.63 0.52
N MET A 47 15.57 -3.81 0.50
CA MET A 47 15.87 -4.91 1.42
C MET A 47 17.24 -5.53 1.15
N ALA A 48 17.63 -5.70 -0.12
CA ALA A 48 18.95 -6.18 -0.51
C ALA A 48 20.06 -5.20 -0.10
N PHE A 49 19.83 -3.89 -0.26
CA PHE A 49 20.70 -2.86 0.28
C PHE A 49 20.82 -2.98 1.80
N SER A 50 19.70 -3.05 2.51
CA SER A 50 19.66 -3.12 3.98
C SER A 50 20.35 -4.37 4.51
N ALA A 51 20.16 -5.52 3.87
CA ALA A 51 20.88 -6.76 4.19
C ALA A 51 22.41 -6.58 4.10
N SER A 52 22.90 -5.73 3.20
CA SER A 52 24.34 -5.50 3.04
C SER A 52 24.88 -4.40 3.96
N HIS A 53 24.02 -3.51 4.47
CA HIS A 53 24.41 -2.28 5.16
C HIS A 53 23.73 -2.06 6.52
N VAL A 54 23.22 -3.11 7.19
CA VAL A 54 22.56 -3.02 8.50
C VAL A 54 23.35 -2.11 9.46
N PRO A 55 22.73 -1.11 10.13
CA PRO A 55 21.28 -0.83 10.21
C PRO A 55 20.76 0.22 9.21
N GLN A 56 21.44 0.44 8.08
CA GLN A 56 21.04 1.43 7.07
C GLN A 56 19.98 0.88 6.12
N VAL A 57 19.17 1.78 5.56
CA VAL A 57 18.17 1.53 4.51
C VAL A 57 18.41 2.53 3.37
N LEU A 58 18.08 2.14 2.15
CA LEU A 58 18.26 2.98 0.96
C LEU A 58 17.20 4.11 0.94
N GLU A 59 17.45 5.18 1.69
CA GLU A 59 16.57 6.35 1.77
C GLU A 59 16.74 7.29 0.58
N PHE A 60 17.97 7.63 0.23
CA PHE A 60 18.29 8.35 -0.99
C PHE A 60 18.83 7.36 -2.01
N ASP A 61 18.16 7.27 -3.15
CA ASP A 61 18.57 6.40 -4.23
C ASP A 61 19.28 7.22 -5.33
N PRO A 62 20.60 7.03 -5.52
CA PRO A 62 21.36 7.75 -6.53
C PRO A 62 20.92 7.42 -7.96
N ASP A 63 20.39 6.23 -8.23
CA ASP A 63 19.92 5.85 -9.57
C ASP A 63 18.67 6.64 -9.97
N ARG A 64 17.87 7.01 -8.98
CA ARG A 64 16.68 7.87 -9.15
C ARG A 64 17.02 9.35 -8.96
N ALA A 65 18.13 9.62 -8.27
CA ALA A 65 18.49 10.92 -7.70
C ALA A 65 17.31 11.50 -6.89
N ALA A 66 16.72 10.67 -6.02
CA ALA A 66 15.52 11.01 -5.27
C ALA A 66 15.47 10.28 -3.92
N PHE A 67 14.79 10.87 -2.94
CA PHE A 67 14.45 10.18 -1.70
C PHE A 67 13.25 9.26 -1.91
N CYS A 68 13.27 8.11 -1.26
CA CYS A 68 12.14 7.20 -1.22
C CYS A 68 11.13 7.63 -0.14
N PRO A 69 9.84 7.77 -0.46
CA PRO A 69 8.82 8.19 0.50
C PRO A 69 8.48 7.10 1.53
N TRP A 70 8.71 5.81 1.21
CA TRP A 70 8.44 4.73 2.14
C TRP A 70 9.34 4.78 3.38
N PRO A 71 8.73 4.76 4.58
CA PRO A 71 9.44 4.67 5.84
C PRO A 71 10.36 3.43 5.96
N PRO A 72 11.35 3.45 6.86
CA PRO A 72 12.46 2.50 6.81
C PRO A 72 12.18 1.13 7.45
N LEU A 73 11.22 0.99 8.36
CA LEU A 73 11.15 -0.17 9.25
C LEU A 73 10.90 -1.48 8.51
N TYR A 74 10.02 -1.47 7.51
CA TYR A 74 9.70 -2.69 6.78
C TYR A 74 10.92 -3.24 6.03
N ASP A 75 11.55 -2.43 5.18
CA ASP A 75 12.69 -2.90 4.37
C ASP A 75 13.92 -3.21 5.23
N LEU A 76 14.15 -2.41 6.28
CA LEU A 76 15.25 -2.63 7.21
C LEU A 76 15.08 -3.97 7.94
N THR A 77 13.89 -4.23 8.50
CA THR A 77 13.64 -5.47 9.25
C THR A 77 13.63 -6.68 8.35
N ALA A 78 13.03 -6.59 7.15
CA ALA A 78 13.03 -7.68 6.18
C ALA A 78 14.46 -7.98 5.66
N GLY A 79 15.22 -6.95 5.29
CA GLY A 79 16.61 -7.11 4.85
C GLY A 79 17.52 -7.69 5.95
N ALA A 80 17.41 -7.17 7.18
CA ALA A 80 18.16 -7.68 8.33
C ALA A 80 17.80 -9.13 8.66
N ALA A 81 16.50 -9.47 8.65
CA ALA A 81 16.04 -10.84 8.87
C ALA A 81 16.56 -11.79 7.77
N ALA A 82 16.52 -11.38 6.50
CA ALA A 82 17.07 -12.18 5.40
C ALA A 82 18.58 -12.44 5.59
N ARG A 83 19.34 -11.44 6.06
CA ARG A 83 20.75 -11.61 6.41
C ARG A 83 20.98 -12.59 7.56
N ILE A 84 20.19 -12.49 8.63
CA ILE A 84 20.24 -13.44 9.76
C ILE A 84 19.95 -14.87 9.28
N LEU A 85 19.04 -15.01 8.31
CA LEU A 85 18.72 -16.28 7.63
C LEU A 85 19.75 -16.68 6.54
N GLY A 86 20.95 -16.10 6.59
CA GLY A 86 22.10 -16.49 5.76
C GLY A 86 22.12 -15.93 4.34
N ALA A 87 21.30 -14.93 4.01
CA ALA A 87 21.38 -14.26 2.71
C ALA A 87 22.71 -13.48 2.57
N ARG A 88 23.43 -13.69 1.46
CA ARG A 88 24.73 -13.06 1.17
C ARG A 88 24.73 -12.16 -0.06
N ASP A 89 23.71 -12.28 -0.91
CA ASP A 89 23.52 -11.49 -2.12
C ASP A 89 22.03 -11.18 -2.31
N ALA A 90 21.72 -10.34 -3.31
CA ALA A 90 20.35 -9.89 -3.56
C ALA A 90 19.38 -11.05 -3.89
N ASP A 91 19.82 -12.05 -4.64
CA ASP A 91 18.99 -13.21 -5.00
C ASP A 91 18.68 -14.09 -3.79
N ALA A 92 19.67 -14.29 -2.91
CA ALA A 92 19.49 -14.97 -1.65
C ALA A 92 18.52 -14.19 -0.75
N VAL A 93 18.61 -12.86 -0.70
CA VAL A 93 17.64 -12.03 0.03
C VAL A 93 16.24 -12.28 -0.51
N LEU A 94 16.03 -12.21 -1.83
CA LEU A 94 14.74 -12.44 -2.47
C LEU A 94 14.14 -13.80 -2.06
N ARG A 95 14.94 -14.87 -2.12
CA ARG A 95 14.52 -16.23 -1.75
C ARG A 95 14.04 -16.37 -0.30
N ARG A 96 14.41 -15.45 0.61
CA ARG A 96 13.92 -15.45 2.00
C ARG A 96 12.70 -14.55 2.15
N ILE A 97 12.78 -13.30 1.67
CA ILE A 97 11.76 -12.29 1.92
C ILE A 97 10.40 -12.64 1.29
N VAL A 98 10.36 -13.40 0.19
CA VAL A 98 9.10 -13.86 -0.43
C VAL A 98 8.22 -14.71 0.51
N TRP A 99 8.79 -15.23 1.60
CA TRP A 99 8.06 -15.99 2.61
C TRP A 99 7.56 -15.15 3.78
N PHE A 100 7.98 -13.89 3.90
CA PHE A 100 7.57 -13.03 5.02
C PHE A 100 6.08 -12.64 4.96
N PRO A 101 5.53 -12.21 3.81
CA PRO A 101 4.11 -11.90 3.71
C PRO A 101 3.19 -13.07 4.16
N PRO A 102 3.34 -14.32 3.68
CA PRO A 102 2.44 -15.41 4.07
C PRO A 102 2.56 -15.76 5.55
N LEU A 103 3.77 -15.74 6.12
CA LEU A 103 3.99 -16.04 7.53
C LEU A 103 3.42 -14.96 8.45
N LEU A 104 3.67 -13.69 8.14
CA LEU A 104 3.21 -12.55 8.94
C LEU A 104 1.70 -12.34 8.80
N GLY A 105 1.15 -12.52 7.59
CA GLY A 105 -0.29 -12.51 7.34
C GLY A 105 -1.02 -13.60 8.13
N ALA A 106 -0.49 -14.83 8.13
CA ALA A 106 -1.04 -15.91 8.94
C ALA A 106 -0.91 -15.65 10.46
N ALA A 107 0.23 -15.13 10.90
CA ALA A 107 0.46 -14.75 12.30
C ALA A 107 -0.55 -13.70 12.76
N PHE A 108 -0.82 -12.69 11.94
CA PHE A 108 -1.86 -11.70 12.21
C PHE A 108 -3.22 -12.36 12.44
N VAL A 109 -3.66 -13.27 11.57
CA VAL A 109 -4.95 -13.97 11.72
C VAL A 109 -5.01 -14.76 13.03
N GLY A 110 -3.96 -15.53 13.35
CA GLY A 110 -3.88 -16.29 14.59
C GLY A 110 -3.90 -15.40 15.85
N ILE A 111 -3.13 -14.31 15.85
CA ILE A 111 -3.07 -13.34 16.95
C ILE A 111 -4.41 -12.63 17.13
N ALA A 112 -5.04 -12.18 16.04
CA ALA A 112 -6.34 -11.54 16.08
C ALA A 112 -7.41 -12.50 16.64
N ALA A 113 -7.42 -13.76 16.18
CA ALA A 113 -8.31 -14.79 16.68
C ALA A 113 -8.11 -15.04 18.19
N PHE A 114 -6.86 -15.14 18.65
CA PHE A 114 -6.53 -15.32 20.07
C PHE A 114 -7.13 -14.20 20.94
N PHE A 115 -6.85 -12.94 20.60
CA PHE A 115 -7.31 -11.80 21.38
C PHE A 115 -8.82 -11.63 21.33
N VAL A 116 -9.43 -11.78 20.14
CA VAL A 116 -10.89 -11.66 20.00
C VAL A 116 -11.61 -12.81 20.71
N THR A 117 -11.09 -14.04 20.67
CA THR A 117 -11.63 -15.13 21.49
C THR A 117 -11.55 -14.82 22.98
N ARG A 118 -10.42 -14.28 23.44
CA ARG A 118 -10.20 -13.97 24.85
C ARG A 118 -11.15 -12.88 25.35
N HIS A 119 -11.40 -11.85 24.54
CA HIS A 119 -12.18 -10.67 24.96
C HIS A 119 -13.67 -10.75 24.62
N PHE A 120 -14.03 -11.43 23.53
CA PHE A 120 -15.39 -11.45 23.00
C PHE A 120 -15.97 -12.86 22.84
N GLY A 121 -15.22 -13.89 23.24
CA GLY A 121 -15.66 -15.28 23.26
C GLY A 121 -15.30 -16.07 21.99
N PRO A 122 -15.34 -17.42 22.07
CA PRO A 122 -14.89 -18.31 20.98
C PRO A 122 -15.63 -18.08 19.67
N LEU A 123 -16.93 -17.80 19.74
CA LEU A 123 -17.74 -17.55 18.53
C LEU A 123 -17.25 -16.32 17.75
N ALA A 124 -16.94 -15.23 18.45
CA ALA A 124 -16.41 -14.02 17.81
C ALA A 124 -15.04 -14.29 17.19
N GLY A 125 -14.15 -14.96 17.92
CA GLY A 125 -12.81 -15.25 17.44
C GLY A 125 -12.77 -16.20 16.26
N THR A 126 -13.58 -17.27 16.27
CA THR A 126 -13.68 -18.21 15.13
C THR A 126 -14.28 -17.54 13.90
N THR A 127 -15.33 -16.72 14.08
CA THR A 127 -15.96 -15.99 12.96
C THR A 127 -14.97 -15.03 12.31
N LEU A 128 -14.25 -14.27 13.14
CA LEU A 128 -13.20 -13.37 12.65
C LEU A 128 -12.08 -14.15 11.95
N ALA A 129 -11.61 -15.24 12.57
CA ALA A 129 -10.54 -16.06 12.01
C ALA A 129 -10.87 -16.55 10.61
N LEU A 130 -12.08 -17.09 10.40
CA LEU A 130 -12.53 -17.55 9.08
C LEU A 130 -12.59 -16.41 8.07
N ALA A 131 -13.16 -15.27 8.47
CA ALA A 131 -13.29 -14.11 7.59
C ALA A 131 -11.92 -13.54 7.18
N LEU A 132 -10.95 -13.45 8.09
CA LEU A 132 -9.61 -12.93 7.80
C LEU A 132 -8.73 -13.95 7.07
N ALA A 133 -8.81 -15.23 7.42
CA ALA A 133 -8.01 -16.29 6.81
C ALA A 133 -8.28 -16.38 5.31
N ALA A 134 -9.56 -16.29 4.93
CA ALA A 134 -10.04 -16.51 3.56
C ALA A 134 -10.54 -15.25 2.85
N SER A 135 -10.24 -14.05 3.37
CA SER A 135 -10.53 -12.82 2.64
C SER A 135 -9.64 -12.74 1.40
N PRO A 136 -10.20 -12.61 0.17
CA PRO A 136 -9.40 -12.68 -1.05
C PRO A 136 -8.30 -11.63 -1.10
N LEU A 137 -8.63 -10.37 -0.81
CA LEU A 137 -7.66 -9.27 -0.82
C LEU A 137 -6.53 -9.48 0.20
N LEU A 138 -6.88 -9.90 1.42
CA LEU A 138 -5.87 -10.16 2.45
C LEU A 138 -4.98 -11.35 2.11
N VAL A 139 -5.53 -12.38 1.45
CA VAL A 139 -4.74 -13.51 0.97
C VAL A 139 -3.80 -13.06 -0.14
N THR A 140 -4.31 -12.41 -1.19
CA THR A 140 -3.48 -12.01 -2.34
C THR A 140 -2.38 -11.03 -1.93
N GLN A 141 -2.66 -10.03 -1.09
CA GLN A 141 -1.63 -9.08 -0.64
C GLN A 141 -0.56 -9.68 0.27
N SER A 142 -0.78 -10.89 0.80
CA SER A 142 0.17 -11.58 1.67
C SER A 142 0.50 -12.98 1.16
N SER A 143 0.41 -13.19 -0.14
CA SER A 143 0.81 -14.45 -0.79
C SER A 143 2.31 -14.44 -1.10
N ILE A 144 2.83 -15.58 -1.57
CA ILE A 144 4.26 -15.69 -1.89
C ILE A 144 4.58 -14.77 -3.07
N GLY A 145 5.55 -13.87 -2.89
CA GLY A 145 5.99 -12.92 -3.91
C GLY A 145 5.39 -11.52 -3.75
N ASP A 146 4.28 -11.37 -3.03
CA ASP A 146 3.65 -10.08 -2.72
C ASP A 146 4.36 -9.39 -1.55
N ILE A 147 5.63 -9.00 -1.77
CA ILE A 147 6.53 -8.45 -0.75
C ILE A 147 6.34 -6.95 -0.49
N ASP A 148 5.22 -6.38 -0.91
CA ASP A 148 4.85 -5.01 -0.59
C ASP A 148 4.43 -4.87 0.89
N HIS A 149 4.65 -3.71 1.51
CA HIS A 149 4.23 -3.43 2.87
C HIS A 149 2.70 -3.38 3.07
N HIS A 150 1.87 -3.37 2.02
CA HIS A 150 0.41 -3.31 2.12
C HIS A 150 -0.22 -4.35 3.05
N PHE A 151 0.33 -5.57 3.13
CA PHE A 151 -0.19 -6.59 4.05
C PHE A 151 -0.03 -6.23 5.53
N LEU A 152 0.82 -5.26 5.88
CA LEU A 152 1.02 -4.79 7.24
C LEU A 152 0.06 -3.66 7.63
N GLU A 153 -0.54 -2.95 6.68
CA GLU A 153 -1.40 -1.79 6.96
C GLU A 153 -2.63 -2.17 7.80
N GLY A 154 -3.32 -3.26 7.42
CA GLY A 154 -4.45 -3.82 8.17
C GLY A 154 -4.06 -4.29 9.57
N PRO A 155 -3.06 -5.18 9.74
CA PRO A 155 -2.56 -5.63 11.03
C PRO A 155 -2.11 -4.50 11.97
N LEU A 156 -1.38 -3.51 11.46
CA LEU A 156 -0.89 -2.38 12.27
C LEU A 156 -2.05 -1.47 12.70
N THR A 157 -3.03 -1.24 11.83
CA THR A 157 -4.27 -0.53 12.20
C THR A 157 -5.05 -1.32 13.26
N PHE A 158 -5.14 -2.64 13.13
CA PHE A 158 -5.78 -3.52 14.11
C PHE A 158 -5.06 -3.46 15.48
N ALA A 159 -3.73 -3.40 15.48
CA ALA A 159 -2.94 -3.22 16.70
C ALA A 159 -3.23 -1.88 17.39
N ILE A 160 -3.36 -0.79 16.62
CA ILE A 160 -3.79 0.52 17.15
C ILE A 160 -5.19 0.42 17.75
N VAL A 161 -6.15 -0.20 17.06
CA VAL A 161 -7.52 -0.41 17.57
C VAL A 161 -7.51 -1.19 18.88
N GLY A 162 -6.77 -2.30 18.94
CA GLY A 162 -6.64 -3.12 20.14
C GLY A 162 -6.01 -2.36 21.30
N ALA A 163 -4.93 -1.62 21.04
CA ALA A 163 -4.24 -0.80 22.04
C ALA A 163 -5.15 0.31 22.58
N CYS A 164 -5.90 1.01 21.72
CA CYS A 164 -6.89 2.02 22.10
C CYS A 164 -8.03 1.42 22.92
N ALA A 165 -8.59 0.30 22.48
CA ALA A 165 -9.69 -0.39 23.17
C ALA A 165 -9.29 -0.88 24.57
N ALA A 166 -8.00 -1.18 24.79
CA ALA A 166 -7.46 -1.59 26.08
C ALA A 166 -7.21 -0.42 27.06
N GLN A 167 -7.27 0.84 26.62
CA GLN A 167 -6.99 2.02 27.46
C GLN A 167 -8.16 2.41 28.39
N THR A 168 -8.58 1.49 29.24
CA THR A 168 -9.59 1.78 30.29
C THR A 168 -8.99 2.44 31.52
N ARG A 169 -7.67 2.30 31.73
CA ARG A 169 -6.93 2.89 32.86
C ARG A 169 -5.52 3.29 32.43
N VAL A 170 -4.93 4.25 33.14
CA VAL A 170 -3.52 4.61 32.93
C VAL A 170 -2.62 3.51 33.49
N SER A 171 -1.87 2.87 32.61
CA SER A 171 -0.83 1.92 32.99
C SER A 171 0.30 1.97 31.98
N VAL A 172 1.54 1.80 32.44
CA VAL A 172 2.73 1.79 31.59
C VAL A 172 2.61 0.82 30.40
N PRO A 173 2.14 -0.44 30.56
CA PRO A 173 2.04 -1.36 29.43
C PRO A 173 1.11 -0.87 28.32
N HIS A 174 -0.07 -0.33 28.65
CA HIS A 174 -1.02 0.17 27.66
C HIS A 174 -0.53 1.45 26.95
N VAL A 175 0.23 2.30 27.65
CA VAL A 175 0.88 3.48 27.06
C VAL A 175 1.93 3.05 26.04
N LEU A 176 2.83 2.14 26.44
CA LEU A 176 3.90 1.64 25.57
C LEU A 176 3.33 0.87 24.38
N LEU A 177 2.28 0.07 24.58
CA LEU A 177 1.64 -0.68 23.49
C LEU A 177 1.06 0.25 22.43
N LEU A 178 0.34 1.31 22.82
CA LEU A 178 -0.21 2.26 21.86
C LEU A 178 0.90 3.05 21.15
N ALA A 179 1.91 3.52 21.90
CA ALA A 179 3.05 4.24 21.31
C ALA A 179 3.79 3.36 20.30
N ALA A 180 4.05 2.10 20.64
CA ALA A 180 4.70 1.13 19.76
C ALA A 180 3.85 0.82 18.52
N ALA A 181 2.53 0.66 18.66
CA ALA A 181 1.63 0.43 17.53
C ALA A 181 1.60 1.63 16.57
N ILE A 182 1.52 2.86 17.09
CA ILE A 182 1.57 4.09 16.28
C ILE A 182 2.93 4.22 15.59
N LEU A 183 4.03 4.00 16.31
CA LEU A 183 5.37 4.09 15.74
C LEU A 183 5.58 3.03 14.67
N ALA A 184 5.26 1.76 14.94
CA ALA A 184 5.37 0.69 13.96
C ALA A 184 4.53 1.00 12.70
N ALA A 185 3.31 1.49 12.87
CA ALA A 185 2.46 1.93 11.75
C ALA A 185 3.13 3.02 10.91
N LEU A 186 3.56 4.13 11.53
CA LEU A 186 4.15 5.27 10.83
C LEU A 186 5.53 4.98 10.23
N PHE A 187 6.29 4.09 10.85
CA PHE A 187 7.60 3.65 10.34
C PHE A 187 7.51 2.55 9.28
N VAL A 188 6.31 2.03 9.01
CA VAL A 188 6.01 1.18 7.84
C VAL A 188 5.35 2.00 6.73
N GLN A 189 4.39 2.86 7.07
CA GLN A 189 3.60 3.63 6.11
C GLN A 189 3.16 4.98 6.71
N THR A 190 3.53 6.09 6.07
CA THR A 190 3.20 7.45 6.54
C THR A 190 1.70 7.72 6.56
N ALA A 191 0.95 7.15 5.59
CA ALA A 191 -0.50 7.29 5.50
C ALA A 191 -1.26 6.72 6.73
N LEU A 192 -0.64 5.85 7.52
CA LEU A 192 -1.23 5.35 8.78
C LEU A 192 -1.33 6.42 9.88
N ILE A 193 -0.90 7.66 9.60
CA ILE A 193 -1.28 8.83 10.39
C ILE A 193 -2.81 9.00 10.49
N ILE A 194 -3.57 8.50 9.51
CA ILE A 194 -5.04 8.44 9.57
C ILE A 194 -5.49 7.54 10.74
N ALA A 195 -4.89 6.36 10.90
CA ALA A 195 -5.19 5.46 12.01
C ALA A 195 -4.81 6.10 13.37
N ALA A 196 -3.69 6.83 13.44
CA ALA A 196 -3.32 7.60 14.62
C ALA A 196 -4.34 8.74 14.90
N GLY A 197 -4.81 9.45 13.88
CA GLY A 197 -5.87 10.45 14.01
C GLY A 197 -7.18 9.86 14.55
N LEU A 198 -7.57 8.67 14.07
CA LEU A 198 -8.75 7.96 14.58
C LEU A 198 -8.55 7.45 16.02
N ALA A 199 -7.35 7.02 16.38
CA ALA A 199 -7.01 6.71 17.77
C ALA A 199 -7.15 7.95 18.67
N PHE A 200 -6.69 9.12 18.23
CA PHE A 200 -6.91 10.37 18.94
C PHE A 200 -8.40 10.64 19.17
N VAL A 201 -9.25 10.52 18.13
CA VAL A 201 -10.70 10.72 18.25
C VAL A 201 -11.33 9.70 19.19
N ALA A 202 -10.96 8.42 19.09
CA ALA A 202 -11.48 7.36 19.97
C ALA A 202 -11.14 7.63 21.44
N LEU A 203 -9.89 7.99 21.73
CA LEU A 203 -9.43 8.30 23.08
C LEU A 203 -10.10 9.57 23.62
N LEU A 204 -10.31 10.57 22.76
CA LEU A 204 -11.06 11.78 23.11
C LEU A 204 -12.54 11.50 23.40
N ALA A 205 -13.18 10.58 22.67
CA ALA A 205 -14.59 10.27 22.84
C ALA A 205 -14.89 9.30 23.99
N PHE A 206 -14.02 8.32 24.24
CA PHE A 206 -14.37 7.14 25.05
C PHE A 206 -13.48 6.86 26.27
N THR A 207 -12.39 7.60 26.47
CA THR A 207 -11.44 7.36 27.59
C THR A 207 -11.20 8.62 28.41
N GLU A 208 -10.32 8.56 29.43
CA GLU A 208 -9.84 9.77 30.13
C GLU A 208 -8.77 10.55 29.34
N GLY A 209 -8.18 9.96 28.30
CA GLY A 209 -7.19 10.61 27.44
C GLY A 209 -5.76 10.69 28.00
N ARG A 210 -5.53 10.50 29.31
CA ARG A 210 -4.19 10.65 29.92
C ARG A 210 -3.15 9.64 29.40
N ALA A 211 -3.49 8.37 29.30
CA ALA A 211 -2.60 7.35 28.74
C ALA A 211 -2.31 7.60 27.26
N GLY A 212 -3.34 7.99 26.50
CA GLY A 212 -3.23 8.46 25.13
C GLY A 212 -2.27 9.63 24.98
N SER A 213 -2.42 10.67 25.80
CA SER A 213 -1.56 11.86 25.79
C SER A 213 -0.07 11.49 25.88
N ILE A 214 0.28 10.57 26.80
CA ILE A 214 1.66 10.11 26.97
C ILE A 214 2.12 9.28 25.76
N ALA A 215 1.27 8.38 25.24
CA ALA A 215 1.62 7.54 24.10
C ALA A 215 1.90 8.37 22.83
N PHE A 216 1.06 9.36 22.54
CA PHE A 216 1.26 10.29 21.42
C PHE A 216 2.49 11.18 21.63
N ALA A 217 2.79 11.60 22.87
CA ALA A 217 4.00 12.36 23.17
C ALA A 217 5.27 11.53 22.93
N ILE A 218 5.29 10.25 23.37
CA ILE A 218 6.39 9.33 23.08
C ILE A 218 6.59 9.18 21.57
N ALA A 219 5.50 8.94 20.83
CA ALA A 219 5.56 8.80 19.38
C ALA A 219 6.11 10.07 18.70
N ALA A 220 5.65 11.26 19.13
CA ALA A 220 6.13 12.54 18.62
C ALA A 220 7.63 12.75 18.89
N VAL A 221 8.11 12.44 20.09
CA VAL A 221 9.53 12.58 20.46
C VAL A 221 10.40 11.63 19.64
N VAL A 222 10.04 10.35 19.54
CA VAL A 222 10.80 9.37 18.75
C VAL A 222 10.87 9.81 17.28
N LEU A 223 9.77 10.31 16.73
CA LEU A 223 9.72 10.76 15.35
C LEU A 223 10.52 12.05 15.11
N ALA A 224 10.53 12.96 16.07
CA ALA A 224 11.37 14.16 16.04
C ALA A 224 12.85 13.79 16.05
N LEU A 225 13.24 12.86 16.92
CA LEU A 225 14.62 12.35 16.97
C LEU A 225 15.00 11.67 15.64
N TYR A 226 14.14 10.83 15.08
CA TYR A 226 14.36 10.26 13.75
C TYR A 226 14.57 11.35 12.70
N ARG A 227 13.69 12.35 12.63
CA ARG A 227 13.78 13.44 11.66
C ARG A 227 15.07 14.27 11.78
N LEU A 228 15.55 14.49 13.01
CA LEU A 228 16.79 15.21 13.29
C LEU A 228 18.04 14.46 12.83
N THR A 229 17.97 13.13 12.69
CA THR A 229 19.09 12.31 12.19
C THR A 229 19.13 12.20 10.66
N ARG A 230 18.14 12.73 9.94
CA ARG A 230 18.08 12.63 8.47
C ARG A 230 19.00 13.66 7.81
N PRO A 231 19.60 13.34 6.64
CA PRO A 231 20.52 14.24 5.96
C PRO A 231 19.86 15.55 5.50
N ALA A 232 20.70 16.55 5.21
CA ALA A 232 20.27 17.76 4.54
C ALA A 232 19.58 17.41 3.21
N GLY A 233 18.48 18.10 2.89
CA GLY A 233 17.68 17.83 1.70
C GLY A 233 16.61 16.74 1.86
N TYR A 234 16.57 16.00 2.98
CA TYR A 234 15.45 15.09 3.24
C TYR A 234 14.12 15.85 3.23
N PRO A 235 13.11 15.45 2.44
CA PRO A 235 11.92 16.26 2.22
C PRO A 235 11.08 16.48 3.49
N GLY A 236 10.44 17.65 3.57
CA GLY A 236 9.52 18.01 4.66
C GLY A 236 8.04 17.78 4.34
N GLY A 237 7.74 17.24 3.16
CA GLY A 237 6.37 17.05 2.68
C GLY A 237 5.60 15.95 3.43
N PRO A 238 4.28 15.86 3.21
CA PRO A 238 3.39 14.91 3.89
C PRO A 238 3.70 13.45 3.55
N TRP A 239 4.37 13.21 2.41
CA TRP A 239 4.77 11.88 1.94
C TRP A 239 5.93 11.29 2.73
N PHE A 240 6.70 12.14 3.42
CA PHE A 240 7.91 11.74 4.12
C PHE A 240 7.71 11.83 5.63
N LEU A 241 8.18 10.82 6.34
CA LEU A 241 8.08 10.78 7.80
C LEU A 241 8.94 11.91 8.40
N GLY A 242 8.30 12.87 9.08
CA GLY A 242 8.96 14.12 9.44
C GLY A 242 8.09 15.09 10.24
N TRP A 243 8.38 16.39 10.15
CA TRP A 243 7.84 17.43 11.03
C TRP A 243 6.31 17.54 11.00
N THR A 244 5.66 17.32 9.86
CA THR A 244 4.19 17.27 9.76
C THR A 244 3.60 16.22 10.70
N HIS A 245 4.18 15.02 10.70
CA HIS A 245 3.75 13.92 11.56
C HIS A 245 4.05 14.23 13.04
N VAL A 246 5.22 14.81 13.34
CA VAL A 246 5.59 15.24 14.70
C VAL A 246 4.58 16.26 15.24
N ALA A 247 4.23 17.28 14.44
CA ALA A 247 3.29 18.32 14.83
C ALA A 247 1.88 17.75 15.08
N LEU A 248 1.41 16.85 14.23
CA LEU A 248 0.11 16.17 14.41
C LEU A 248 0.09 15.33 15.70
N LEU A 249 1.13 14.53 15.94
CA LEU A 249 1.23 13.68 17.13
C LEU A 249 1.37 14.52 18.41
N ALA A 250 2.18 15.57 18.40
CA ALA A 250 2.34 16.49 19.53
C ALA A 250 1.04 17.26 19.81
N GLY A 251 0.36 17.74 18.76
CA GLY A 251 -0.94 18.39 18.86
C GLY A 251 -1.99 17.48 19.50
N ALA A 252 -2.06 16.22 19.05
CA ALA A 252 -2.93 15.20 19.63
C ALA A 252 -2.58 14.92 21.11
N ALA A 253 -1.29 14.81 21.44
CA ALA A 253 -0.83 14.60 22.81
C ALA A 253 -1.30 15.72 23.76
N ILE A 254 -1.25 16.98 23.32
CA ILE A 254 -1.70 18.13 24.10
C ILE A 254 -3.23 18.14 24.21
N ALA A 255 -3.95 17.97 23.10
CA ALA A 255 -5.41 18.04 23.06
C ALA A 255 -6.08 16.92 23.90
N LEU A 256 -5.45 15.75 24.04
CA LEU A 256 -5.94 14.64 24.88
C LEU A 256 -5.99 14.95 26.38
N ARG A 257 -5.53 16.12 26.83
CA ARG A 257 -5.77 16.64 28.19
C ARG A 257 -7.21 17.15 28.41
N LYS A 258 -8.02 17.24 27.35
CA LYS A 258 -9.47 17.52 27.34
C LYS A 258 -9.94 18.81 28.02
N ARG A 259 -9.05 19.79 28.23
CA ARG A 259 -9.48 21.15 28.61
C ARG A 259 -9.55 22.02 27.35
N PRO A 260 -10.51 22.96 27.22
CA PRO A 260 -10.65 23.78 26.03
C PRO A 260 -9.34 24.47 25.60
N ILE A 261 -8.60 25.01 26.57
CA ILE A 261 -7.29 25.63 26.31
C ILE A 261 -6.29 24.65 25.71
N TRP A 262 -6.21 23.41 26.21
CA TRP A 262 -5.29 22.40 25.69
C TRP A 262 -5.71 21.88 24.32
N ILE A 263 -7.01 21.79 24.05
CA ILE A 263 -7.52 21.46 22.72
C ILE A 263 -7.10 22.56 21.73
N ALA A 264 -7.31 23.83 22.08
CA ALA A 264 -6.89 24.97 21.25
C ALA A 264 -5.38 24.99 21.02
N CYS A 265 -4.56 24.77 22.06
CA CYS A 265 -3.11 24.66 21.92
C CYS A 265 -2.71 23.49 21.02
N GLY A 266 -3.34 22.33 21.18
CA GLY A 266 -3.08 21.15 20.34
C GLY A 266 -3.40 21.40 18.87
N VAL A 267 -4.53 22.05 18.58
CA VAL A 267 -4.89 22.50 17.22
C VAL A 267 -3.86 23.49 16.69
N GLY A 268 -3.45 24.47 17.50
CA GLY A 268 -2.41 25.44 17.13
C GLY A 268 -1.09 24.77 16.73
N VAL A 269 -0.64 23.76 17.50
CA VAL A 269 0.58 23.00 17.18
C VAL A 269 0.42 22.23 15.87
N ALA A 270 -0.72 21.57 15.64
CA ALA A 270 -0.98 20.86 14.37
C ALA A 270 -0.98 21.83 13.17
N LEU A 271 -1.52 23.03 13.33
CA LEU A 271 -1.59 24.06 12.29
C LEU A 271 -0.22 24.66 11.93
N LEU A 272 0.84 24.45 12.71
CA LEU A 272 2.21 24.80 12.31
C LEU A 272 2.64 24.09 11.02
N SER A 273 1.99 22.97 10.68
CA SER A 273 2.24 22.22 9.44
C SER A 273 1.17 22.44 8.37
N LEU A 274 0.35 23.49 8.47
CA LEU A 274 -0.80 23.72 7.57
C LEU A 274 -0.47 23.60 6.07
N PRO A 275 0.63 24.18 5.53
CA PRO A 275 0.96 24.01 4.12
C PRO A 275 1.15 22.53 3.72
N SER A 276 1.85 21.75 4.56
CA SER A 276 2.03 20.32 4.33
C SER A 276 0.73 19.52 4.49
N LEU A 277 -0.17 19.95 5.37
CA LEU A 277 -1.49 19.32 5.53
C LEU A 277 -2.38 19.57 4.30
N LEU A 278 -2.34 20.79 3.74
CA LEU A 278 -3.06 21.12 2.52
C LEU A 278 -2.53 20.34 1.33
N ASP A 279 -1.22 20.16 1.23
CA ASP A 279 -0.61 19.31 0.21
C ASP A 279 -1.01 17.82 0.41
N GLY A 280 -0.98 17.33 1.66
CA GLY A 280 -1.40 15.96 1.97
C GLY A 280 -2.88 15.71 1.68
N ALA A 281 -3.73 16.73 1.82
CA ALA A 281 -5.15 16.63 1.47
C ALA A 281 -5.39 16.38 -0.03
N ARG A 282 -4.41 16.67 -0.90
CA ARG A 282 -4.48 16.35 -2.35
C ARG A 282 -4.53 14.84 -2.62
N PHE A 283 -4.09 14.02 -1.66
CA PHE A 283 -4.32 12.57 -1.66
C PHE A 283 -5.81 12.23 -1.85
N PHE A 284 -6.71 13.01 -1.26
CA PHE A 284 -8.16 12.82 -1.37
C PHE A 284 -8.80 13.69 -2.45
N THR A 285 -8.29 14.90 -2.68
CA THR A 285 -8.95 15.91 -3.52
C THR A 285 -8.52 15.90 -4.99
N GLY A 286 -7.42 15.21 -5.32
CA GLY A 286 -7.15 14.75 -6.68
C GLY A 286 -5.92 15.32 -7.34
N ASP A 287 -4.75 14.94 -6.83
CA ASP A 287 -3.55 14.84 -7.65
C ASP A 287 -3.89 14.06 -8.97
N PRO A 288 -3.67 14.65 -10.16
CA PRO A 288 -4.02 14.02 -11.41
C PRO A 288 -3.31 12.69 -11.66
N TRP A 289 -2.07 12.53 -11.18
CA TRP A 289 -1.35 11.26 -11.26
C TRP A 289 -1.98 10.19 -10.39
N LEU A 290 -2.34 10.49 -9.14
CA LEU A 290 -3.04 9.52 -8.28
C LEU A 290 -4.35 9.05 -8.93
N ARG A 291 -5.07 9.93 -9.64
CA ARG A 291 -6.28 9.57 -10.39
C ARG A 291 -6.03 8.64 -11.58
N THR A 292 -4.78 8.45 -12.02
CA THR A 292 -4.44 7.44 -13.03
C THR A 292 -4.25 6.05 -12.42
N ILE A 293 -4.05 5.95 -11.11
CA ILE A 293 -3.81 4.71 -10.39
C ILE A 293 -5.15 4.06 -10.04
N VAL A 294 -5.27 2.76 -10.34
CA VAL A 294 -6.52 1.99 -10.15
C VAL A 294 -6.96 1.93 -8.68
N GLU A 295 -6.01 1.90 -7.76
CA GLU A 295 -6.25 1.83 -6.31
C GLU A 295 -6.90 3.11 -5.76
N PHE A 296 -6.61 4.26 -6.37
CA PHE A 296 -7.13 5.54 -5.91
C PHE A 296 -8.53 5.84 -6.45
N GLN A 297 -9.08 4.96 -7.28
CA GLN A 297 -10.44 5.11 -7.78
C GLN A 297 -11.48 4.67 -6.74
N PRO A 298 -12.67 5.30 -6.73
CA PRO A 298 -13.81 4.80 -5.98
C PRO A 298 -14.18 3.38 -6.39
N ILE A 299 -14.73 2.61 -5.45
CA ILE A 299 -15.12 1.20 -5.70
C ILE A 299 -16.05 1.06 -6.92
N TRP A 300 -16.99 1.99 -7.11
CA TRP A 300 -17.95 1.93 -8.21
C TRP A 300 -17.40 2.35 -9.58
N LYS A 301 -16.15 2.83 -9.66
CA LYS A 301 -15.49 3.22 -10.92
C LYS A 301 -14.41 2.24 -11.37
N ALA A 302 -14.22 1.13 -10.65
CA ALA A 302 -13.22 0.14 -10.98
C ALA A 302 -13.47 -0.44 -12.38
N ARG A 303 -12.53 -0.27 -13.30
CA ARG A 303 -12.63 -0.76 -14.68
C ARG A 303 -12.43 -2.28 -14.80
N ASP A 304 -11.83 -2.90 -13.80
CA ASP A 304 -11.31 -4.29 -13.88
C ASP A 304 -12.01 -5.27 -12.93
N GLY A 305 -13.12 -4.87 -12.29
CA GLY A 305 -13.86 -5.72 -11.36
C GLY A 305 -15.36 -5.48 -11.45
N ASP A 306 -16.14 -6.56 -11.43
CA ASP A 306 -17.59 -6.47 -11.27
C ASP A 306 -17.91 -5.83 -9.91
N LEU A 307 -18.74 -4.79 -9.93
CA LEU A 307 -19.19 -4.05 -8.75
C LEU A 307 -19.72 -4.99 -7.67
N LEU A 308 -20.43 -6.05 -8.07
CA LEU A 308 -20.94 -7.05 -7.13
C LEU A 308 -19.79 -7.74 -6.37
N SER A 309 -18.73 -8.18 -7.06
CA SER A 309 -17.56 -8.77 -6.41
C SER A 309 -16.89 -7.77 -5.44
N LEU A 310 -16.79 -6.49 -5.82
CA LEU A 310 -16.19 -5.48 -4.95
C LEU A 310 -17.04 -5.25 -3.69
N LEU A 311 -18.37 -5.18 -3.82
CA LEU A 311 -19.29 -5.03 -2.69
C LEU A 311 -19.31 -6.26 -1.79
N VAL A 312 -19.31 -7.46 -2.38
CA VAL A 312 -19.19 -8.73 -1.65
C VAL A 312 -17.88 -8.78 -0.86
N GLY A 313 -16.79 -8.24 -1.43
CA GLY A 313 -15.49 -8.18 -0.78
C GLY A 313 -15.37 -7.21 0.39
N LEU A 314 -16.32 -6.30 0.59
CA LEU A 314 -16.44 -5.54 1.86
C LEU A 314 -16.90 -6.44 3.02
N GLY A 315 -17.53 -7.58 2.69
CA GLY A 315 -18.05 -8.55 3.65
C GLY A 315 -19.33 -8.10 4.35
N ALA A 316 -20.05 -9.07 4.94
CA ALA A 316 -21.30 -8.81 5.65
C ALA A 316 -21.15 -7.92 6.90
N GLY A 317 -19.91 -7.73 7.38
CA GLY A 317 -19.58 -6.84 8.51
C GLY A 317 -20.08 -5.40 8.34
N VAL A 318 -20.21 -4.93 7.10
CA VAL A 318 -20.75 -3.61 6.75
C VAL A 318 -22.15 -3.35 7.31
N LEU A 319 -22.97 -4.38 7.44
CA LEU A 319 -24.35 -4.26 7.97
C LEU A 319 -24.36 -4.13 9.50
N PHE A 320 -23.35 -4.67 10.16
CA PHE A 320 -23.30 -4.78 11.61
C PHE A 320 -22.51 -3.67 12.30
N VAL A 321 -21.76 -2.86 11.53
CA VAL A 321 -20.99 -1.74 12.09
C VAL A 321 -21.89 -0.66 12.70
N TRP A 322 -23.03 -0.37 12.08
CA TRP A 322 -23.99 0.64 12.55
C TRP A 322 -24.66 0.27 13.87
N PRO A 323 -25.27 -0.92 14.03
CA PRO A 323 -25.86 -1.28 15.30
C PRO A 323 -24.79 -1.48 16.40
N LEU A 324 -23.57 -1.91 16.05
CA LEU A 324 -22.45 -1.91 17.01
C LEU A 324 -22.12 -0.50 17.50
N ALA A 325 -22.08 0.49 16.61
CA ALA A 325 -21.85 1.89 16.96
C ALA A 325 -22.93 2.44 17.88
N ILE A 326 -24.20 2.18 17.56
CA ILE A 326 -25.36 2.62 18.36
C ILE A 326 -25.30 2.00 19.76
N ASP A 327 -25.06 0.69 19.86
CA ASP A 327 -24.94 -0.01 21.14
C ASP A 327 -23.77 0.55 21.97
N ALA A 328 -22.60 0.73 21.33
CA ALA A 328 -21.42 1.26 21.98
C ALA A 328 -21.63 2.68 22.51
N TRP A 329 -22.28 3.54 21.72
CA TRP A 329 -22.59 4.91 22.13
C TRP A 329 -23.56 4.95 23.31
N ARG A 330 -24.66 4.19 23.23
CA ARG A 330 -25.67 4.12 24.29
C ARG A 330 -25.10 3.61 25.61
N ARG A 331 -24.20 2.62 25.54
CA ARG A 331 -23.58 1.98 26.71
C ARG A 331 -22.26 2.63 27.16
N ARG A 332 -21.77 3.63 26.42
CA ARG A 332 -20.46 4.26 26.61
C ARG A 332 -19.31 3.24 26.67
N GLU A 333 -19.40 2.16 25.87
CA GLU A 333 -18.39 1.09 25.87
C GLU A 333 -17.22 1.44 24.95
N ALA A 334 -16.06 1.77 25.55
CA ALA A 334 -14.89 2.27 24.82
C ALA A 334 -14.36 1.30 23.75
N ALA A 335 -14.27 0.00 24.06
CA ALA A 335 -13.76 -1.00 23.14
C ALA A 335 -14.63 -1.10 21.87
N ARG A 336 -15.96 -1.24 22.04
CA ARG A 336 -16.89 -1.34 20.91
C ARG A 336 -16.99 -0.03 20.14
N GLY A 337 -16.95 1.11 20.85
CA GLY A 337 -17.00 2.44 20.24
C GLY A 337 -15.78 2.69 19.37
N THR A 338 -14.59 2.27 19.82
CA THR A 338 -13.35 2.34 19.05
C THR A 338 -13.42 1.47 17.80
N ILE A 339 -13.83 0.20 17.92
CA ILE A 339 -13.99 -0.72 16.78
C ILE A 339 -14.95 -0.13 15.74
N ALA A 340 -16.12 0.33 16.19
CA ALA A 340 -17.14 0.88 15.31
C ALA A 340 -16.68 2.17 14.62
N LEU A 341 -16.03 3.08 15.35
CA LEU A 341 -15.48 4.32 14.78
C LEU A 341 -14.50 4.02 13.65
N PHE A 342 -13.51 3.16 13.90
CA PHE A 342 -12.51 2.79 12.89
C PHE A 342 -13.17 2.12 11.69
N ALA A 343 -14.05 1.15 11.91
CA ALA A 343 -14.72 0.42 10.84
C ALA A 343 -15.61 1.33 9.98
N ILE A 344 -16.34 2.29 10.58
CA ILE A 344 -17.17 3.26 9.83
C ILE A 344 -16.30 4.18 8.99
N ILE A 345 -15.25 4.78 9.57
CA ILE A 345 -14.43 5.73 8.82
C ILE A 345 -13.67 5.02 7.70
N TYR A 346 -13.08 3.84 7.96
CA TYR A 346 -12.41 3.08 6.91
C TYR A 346 -13.38 2.51 5.87
N LEU A 347 -14.65 2.25 6.20
CA LEU A 347 -15.68 1.96 5.19
C LEU A 347 -15.88 3.16 4.27
N LEU A 348 -16.06 4.37 4.81
CA LEU A 348 -16.25 5.58 4.01
C LEU A 348 -15.03 5.88 3.12
N LEU A 349 -13.82 5.71 3.67
CA LEU A 349 -12.57 5.84 2.93
C LEU A 349 -12.45 4.78 1.83
N THR A 350 -12.83 3.54 2.12
CA THR A 350 -12.81 2.44 1.14
C THR A 350 -13.80 2.68 0.00
N LEU A 351 -14.97 3.24 0.30
CA LEU A 351 -15.93 3.63 -0.73
C LEU A 351 -15.37 4.73 -1.64
N SER A 352 -14.67 5.72 -1.09
CA SER A 352 -14.08 6.81 -1.87
C SER A 352 -12.82 6.39 -2.63
N SER A 353 -12.07 5.41 -2.13
CA SER A 353 -10.82 4.93 -2.72
C SER A 353 -10.53 3.49 -2.34
N ARG A 354 -10.29 2.62 -3.34
CA ARG A 354 -9.94 1.21 -3.16
C ARG A 354 -8.63 1.01 -2.38
N ARG A 355 -7.80 2.04 -2.29
CA ARG A 355 -6.54 2.06 -1.55
C ARG A 355 -6.72 1.66 -0.08
N PHE A 356 -7.85 2.00 0.52
CA PHE A 356 -8.14 1.72 1.92
C PHE A 356 -8.75 0.34 2.16
N TRP A 357 -8.99 -0.44 1.11
CA TRP A 357 -9.73 -1.68 1.19
C TRP A 357 -9.02 -2.75 2.02
N SER A 358 -7.68 -2.81 1.94
CA SER A 358 -6.80 -3.68 2.75
C SER A 358 -6.97 -3.47 4.25
N VAL A 359 -7.27 -2.23 4.66
CA VAL A 359 -7.48 -1.85 6.07
C VAL A 359 -8.95 -1.95 6.46
N GLY A 360 -9.87 -1.59 5.55
CA GLY A 360 -11.31 -1.63 5.80
C GLY A 360 -11.86 -3.03 6.06
N ILE A 361 -11.47 -4.02 5.25
CA ILE A 361 -11.94 -5.41 5.38
C ILE A 361 -11.73 -5.99 6.79
N PRO A 362 -10.50 -6.00 7.37
CA PRO A 362 -10.30 -6.61 8.67
C PRO A 362 -11.07 -5.90 9.78
N LEU A 363 -11.28 -4.59 9.68
CA LEU A 363 -12.07 -3.81 10.64
C LEU A 363 -13.57 -4.11 10.54
N LEU A 364 -14.11 -4.25 9.32
CA LEU A 364 -15.50 -4.64 9.08
C LEU A 364 -15.75 -6.07 9.56
N ALA A 365 -14.83 -7.00 9.29
CA ALA A 365 -14.89 -8.37 9.79
C ALA A 365 -14.89 -8.41 11.32
N LEU A 366 -14.03 -7.61 11.98
CA LEU A 366 -14.01 -7.48 13.44
C LEU A 366 -15.34 -6.94 13.98
N ALA A 367 -15.87 -5.87 13.40
CA ALA A 367 -17.14 -5.28 13.83
C ALA A 367 -18.30 -6.29 13.71
N GLY A 368 -18.39 -6.99 12.58
CA GLY A 368 -19.39 -8.03 12.36
C GLY A 368 -19.27 -9.20 13.33
N ALA A 369 -18.05 -9.74 13.50
CA ALA A 369 -17.80 -10.87 14.38
C ALA A 369 -18.13 -10.53 15.85
N VAL A 370 -17.74 -9.35 16.34
CA VAL A 370 -18.03 -8.91 17.71
C VAL A 370 -19.52 -8.70 17.90
N TYR A 371 -20.19 -8.00 16.99
CA TYR A 371 -21.62 -7.68 17.12
C TYR A 371 -22.49 -8.94 17.11
N VAL A 372 -22.32 -9.80 16.09
CA VAL A 372 -23.18 -10.97 15.90
C VAL A 372 -22.96 -12.00 17.01
N ALA A 373 -21.71 -12.26 17.41
CA ALA A 373 -21.43 -13.24 18.46
C ALA A 373 -22.01 -12.85 19.83
N GLN A 374 -22.04 -11.55 20.16
CA GLN A 374 -22.56 -11.08 21.44
C GLN A 374 -24.08 -11.05 21.52
N ARG A 375 -24.77 -10.82 20.40
CA ARG A 375 -26.25 -10.86 20.34
C ARG A 375 -26.81 -12.27 20.30
N LEU A 376 -25.98 -13.26 19.96
CA LEU A 376 -26.29 -14.69 19.96
C LEU A 376 -26.23 -15.34 21.37
N LEU A 377 -25.54 -14.74 22.35
CA LEU A 377 -25.22 -15.37 23.63
C LEU A 377 -26.12 -15.06 24.85
N PRO A 378 -27.01 -14.02 24.91
CA PRO A 378 -27.85 -13.83 26.10
C PRO A 378 -29.12 -14.68 26.06
N VAL A 379 -29.23 -15.64 25.15
CA VAL A 379 -30.35 -16.55 25.05
C VAL A 379 -29.98 -17.83 25.84
N PRO A 380 -30.73 -18.21 26.90
CA PRO A 380 -30.44 -19.43 27.65
C PRO A 380 -30.25 -20.63 26.72
N ALA A 381 -29.39 -21.58 27.09
CA ALA A 381 -29.00 -22.74 26.26
C ALA A 381 -30.17 -23.63 25.73
N GLN A 382 -31.41 -23.32 26.10
CA GLN A 382 -32.64 -23.98 25.65
C GLN A 382 -33.37 -23.26 24.50
N THR A 383 -33.02 -22.03 24.15
CA THR A 383 -33.73 -21.28 23.09
C THR A 383 -32.89 -21.22 21.81
N ARG A 384 -33.47 -21.77 20.74
CA ARG A 384 -32.88 -21.86 19.39
C ARG A 384 -32.30 -20.50 18.97
N VAL A 385 -31.06 -20.50 18.49
CA VAL A 385 -30.51 -19.38 17.71
C VAL A 385 -31.54 -19.03 16.63
N SER A 386 -32.05 -17.80 16.61
CA SER A 386 -33.02 -17.46 15.58
C SER A 386 -32.34 -17.51 14.21
N VAL A 387 -33.05 -18.09 13.23
CA VAL A 387 -32.55 -18.29 11.86
C VAL A 387 -31.87 -17.03 11.28
N PRO A 388 -32.40 -15.80 11.46
CA PRO A 388 -31.74 -14.60 10.98
C PRO A 388 -30.33 -14.36 11.54
N HIS A 389 -30.10 -14.67 12.82
CA HIS A 389 -28.76 -14.48 13.41
C HIS A 389 -27.79 -15.57 12.99
N ALA A 390 -28.25 -16.81 12.78
CA ALA A 390 -27.43 -17.87 12.19
C ALA A 390 -27.01 -17.51 10.76
N ILE A 391 -27.94 -16.98 9.96
CA ILE A 391 -27.66 -16.48 8.61
C ILE A 391 -26.67 -15.32 8.65
N ALA A 392 -26.84 -14.36 9.57
CA ALA A 392 -25.92 -13.23 9.75
C ALA A 392 -24.49 -13.70 10.07
N LEU A 393 -24.35 -14.63 11.02
CA LEU A 393 -23.06 -15.20 11.39
C LEU A 393 -22.41 -15.95 10.22
N ALA A 394 -23.19 -16.79 9.54
CA ALA A 394 -22.76 -17.52 8.36
C ALA A 394 -22.33 -16.56 7.25
N ALA A 395 -23.05 -15.45 7.04
CA ALA A 395 -22.67 -14.46 6.04
C ALA A 395 -21.32 -13.79 6.35
N VAL A 396 -21.05 -13.44 7.61
CA VAL A 396 -19.74 -12.88 8.01
C VAL A 396 -18.62 -13.90 7.83
N ALA A 397 -18.86 -15.17 8.20
CA ALA A 397 -17.83 -16.21 8.18
C ALA A 397 -17.59 -16.84 6.79
N LEU A 398 -18.64 -17.02 5.97
CA LEU A 398 -18.62 -17.85 4.77
C LEU A 398 -18.59 -17.06 3.46
N VAL A 399 -19.01 -15.79 3.44
CA VAL A 399 -18.91 -14.98 2.22
C VAL A 399 -17.46 -14.81 1.76
N PRO A 400 -16.48 -14.47 2.65
CA PRO A 400 -15.08 -14.37 2.25
C PRO A 400 -14.51 -15.66 1.62
N PRO A 401 -14.62 -16.86 2.22
CA PRO A 401 -14.10 -18.08 1.59
C PRO A 401 -14.80 -18.46 0.29
N ILE A 402 -16.12 -18.21 0.15
CA ILE A 402 -16.82 -18.43 -1.13
C ILE A 402 -16.26 -17.50 -2.20
N GLN A 403 -16.09 -16.21 -1.89
CA GLN A 403 -15.52 -15.26 -2.82
C GLN A 403 -14.07 -15.62 -3.19
N PHE A 404 -13.28 -16.06 -2.23
CA PHE A 404 -11.91 -16.48 -2.48
C PHE A 404 -11.87 -17.70 -3.40
N ALA A 405 -12.71 -18.70 -3.16
CA ALA A 405 -12.81 -19.86 -4.04
C ALA A 405 -13.17 -19.46 -5.48
N LEU A 406 -14.03 -18.46 -5.67
CA LEU A 406 -14.35 -17.91 -6.99
C LEU A 406 -13.16 -17.18 -7.63
N TRP A 407 -12.40 -16.38 -6.87
CA TRP A 407 -11.20 -15.70 -7.38
C TRP A 407 -10.11 -16.69 -7.79
N MET A 408 -9.93 -17.76 -7.03
CA MET A 408 -8.95 -18.80 -7.29
C MET A 408 -9.30 -19.69 -8.50
N GLN A 409 -10.46 -19.52 -9.14
CA GLN A 409 -10.74 -20.14 -10.43
C GLN A 409 -9.84 -19.58 -11.55
N TYR A 410 -9.37 -18.33 -11.39
CA TYR A 410 -8.50 -17.65 -12.34
C TYR A 410 -7.34 -16.98 -11.59
N PRO A 411 -6.43 -17.77 -10.99
CA PRO A 411 -5.35 -17.23 -10.19
C PRO A 411 -4.45 -16.35 -11.08
N ARG A 412 -4.06 -15.19 -10.56
CA ARG A 412 -3.11 -14.30 -11.25
C ARG A 412 -1.69 -14.66 -10.83
N PRO A 413 -0.77 -14.87 -11.78
CA PRO A 413 0.65 -15.05 -11.44
C PRO A 413 1.23 -13.74 -10.87
N PRO A 414 2.26 -13.81 -10.02
CA PRO A 414 2.95 -12.60 -9.55
C PRO A 414 3.57 -11.75 -10.65
N VAL A 415 3.83 -12.36 -11.83
CA VAL A 415 4.25 -11.66 -13.04
C VAL A 415 3.34 -12.06 -14.19
N ASP A 416 2.55 -11.10 -14.67
CA ASP A 416 1.59 -11.30 -15.75
C ASP A 416 2.25 -11.28 -17.15
N ALA A 417 1.44 -11.42 -18.20
CA ALA A 417 1.94 -11.45 -19.57
C ALA A 417 2.49 -10.09 -20.05
N TYR A 418 1.95 -8.99 -19.54
CA TYR A 418 2.35 -7.64 -19.90
C TYR A 418 3.66 -7.27 -19.20
N GLU A 419 3.76 -7.56 -17.91
CA GLU A 419 4.95 -7.35 -17.08
C GLU A 419 6.18 -8.12 -17.60
N LYS A 420 5.97 -9.29 -18.21
CA LYS A 420 7.07 -10.04 -18.88
C LYS A 420 7.73 -9.24 -20.00
N GLN A 421 6.99 -8.40 -20.72
CA GLN A 421 7.55 -7.55 -21.77
C GLN A 421 8.38 -6.42 -21.17
N TRP A 422 7.95 -5.87 -20.03
CA TRP A 422 8.69 -4.83 -19.31
C TRP A 422 10.04 -5.37 -18.85
N ILE A 423 10.02 -6.59 -18.27
CA ILE A 423 11.23 -7.30 -17.84
C ILE A 423 12.16 -7.59 -19.03
N ALA A 424 11.61 -7.96 -20.19
CA ALA A 424 12.40 -8.21 -21.40
C ALA A 424 13.09 -6.92 -21.90
N ALA A 425 12.37 -5.80 -21.97
CA ALA A 425 12.91 -4.50 -22.34
C ALA A 425 13.99 -4.02 -21.36
N ALA A 426 13.76 -4.19 -20.05
CA ALA A 426 14.74 -3.87 -19.03
C ALA A 426 16.01 -4.73 -19.14
N ARG A 427 15.87 -6.04 -19.39
CA ARG A 427 17.02 -6.94 -19.62
C ARG A 427 17.82 -6.58 -20.87
N PHE A 428 17.15 -6.09 -21.92
CA PHE A 428 17.85 -5.53 -23.08
C PHE A 428 18.72 -4.34 -22.67
N LEU A 429 18.16 -3.36 -21.95
CA LEU A 429 18.92 -2.19 -21.48
C LEU A 429 20.09 -2.57 -20.57
N GLN A 430 19.89 -3.57 -19.69
CA GLN A 430 20.94 -4.06 -18.80
C GLN A 430 22.18 -4.57 -19.56
N ARG A 431 21.97 -5.22 -20.71
CA ARG A 431 23.04 -5.75 -21.57
C ARG A 431 23.56 -4.76 -22.61
N HIS A 432 22.85 -3.65 -22.81
CA HIS A 432 23.21 -2.66 -23.81
C HIS A 432 24.55 -1.99 -23.45
N PRO A 433 25.50 -1.85 -24.40
CA PRO A 433 26.87 -1.41 -24.08
C PRO A 433 26.94 0.07 -23.68
N THR A 434 26.04 0.91 -24.19
CA THR A 434 25.99 2.33 -23.84
C THR A 434 25.18 2.54 -22.56
N GLY A 435 25.79 3.23 -21.58
CA GLY A 435 25.10 3.68 -20.37
C GLY A 435 24.31 4.98 -20.60
N GLY A 436 23.55 5.40 -19.59
CA GLY A 436 22.82 6.67 -19.59
C GLY A 436 21.46 6.57 -18.91
N ARG A 437 20.80 7.73 -18.71
CA ARG A 437 19.51 7.79 -18.03
C ARG A 437 18.37 7.43 -18.98
N VAL A 438 17.28 6.91 -18.42
CA VAL A 438 16.10 6.48 -19.18
C VAL A 438 14.91 7.39 -18.88
N LEU A 439 14.24 7.86 -19.93
CA LEU A 439 12.94 8.52 -19.88
C LEU A 439 11.87 7.52 -20.33
N ALA A 440 10.92 7.23 -19.46
CA ALA A 440 9.84 6.29 -19.71
C ALA A 440 8.58 6.72 -18.96
N GLN A 441 7.46 6.06 -19.23
CA GLN A 441 6.28 6.18 -18.37
C GLN A 441 6.61 5.79 -16.92
N TRP A 442 5.95 6.44 -15.97
CA TRP A 442 6.26 6.35 -14.55
C TRP A 442 6.20 4.92 -14.00
N TRP A 443 5.22 4.12 -14.45
CA TRP A 443 5.02 2.75 -13.99
C TRP A 443 6.10 1.75 -14.44
N LEU A 444 6.98 2.13 -15.39
CA LEU A 444 8.16 1.33 -15.78
C LEU A 444 9.40 1.62 -14.94
N GLY A 445 9.42 2.70 -14.15
CA GLY A 445 10.66 3.22 -13.59
C GLY A 445 11.36 2.22 -12.67
N HIS A 446 10.63 1.52 -11.81
CA HIS A 446 11.22 0.47 -10.96
C HIS A 446 11.78 -0.69 -11.77
N THR A 447 11.09 -1.11 -12.83
CA THR A 447 11.59 -2.18 -13.71
C THR A 447 12.90 -1.78 -14.40
N LEU A 448 12.96 -0.57 -14.93
CA LEU A 448 14.12 -0.05 -15.66
C LEU A 448 15.31 0.25 -14.73
N ASP A 449 15.03 0.73 -13.52
CA ASP A 449 16.01 0.96 -12.47
C ASP A 449 16.61 -0.35 -11.97
N VAL A 450 15.78 -1.24 -11.41
CA VAL A 450 16.25 -2.42 -10.67
C VAL A 450 16.73 -3.53 -11.61
N ILE A 451 15.92 -3.91 -12.61
CA ILE A 451 16.28 -4.98 -13.56
C ILE A 451 17.18 -4.42 -14.65
N GLY A 452 16.82 -3.25 -15.19
CA GLY A 452 17.59 -2.61 -16.25
C GLY A 452 18.94 -2.07 -15.79
N LYS A 453 19.13 -1.84 -14.48
CA LYS A 453 20.34 -1.21 -13.91
C LYS A 453 20.65 0.12 -14.59
N ARG A 454 19.61 0.93 -14.82
CA ARG A 454 19.71 2.25 -15.44
C ARG A 454 19.07 3.29 -14.56
N SER A 455 19.75 4.42 -14.41
CA SER A 455 19.14 5.59 -13.78
C SER A 455 17.88 6.01 -14.54
N VAL A 456 16.84 6.43 -13.82
CA VAL A 456 15.55 6.80 -14.41
C VAL A 456 15.19 8.26 -14.12
N VAL A 457 14.51 8.91 -15.06
CA VAL A 457 14.02 10.28 -14.87
C VAL A 457 12.78 10.31 -13.97
N MET A 458 11.87 9.35 -14.17
CA MET A 458 10.61 9.16 -13.44
C MET A 458 10.47 7.70 -13.01
N ASP A 459 9.69 7.47 -11.95
CA ASP A 459 9.42 6.13 -11.41
C ASP A 459 8.06 6.03 -10.73
N ASN A 460 7.79 4.87 -10.13
CA ASN A 460 6.49 4.52 -9.56
C ASN A 460 6.09 5.37 -8.35
N PHE A 461 7.00 6.16 -7.77
CA PHE A 461 6.66 7.14 -6.73
C PHE A 461 6.09 8.45 -7.29
N GLY A 462 6.07 8.60 -8.61
CA GLY A 462 5.41 9.69 -9.31
C GLY A 462 5.80 11.08 -8.82
N SER A 463 4.80 11.86 -8.41
CA SER A 463 4.95 13.24 -7.95
C SER A 463 5.53 13.38 -6.54
N MET A 464 5.58 12.29 -5.75
CA MET A 464 5.90 12.38 -4.31
C MET A 464 7.30 12.94 -4.02
N PRO A 465 8.38 12.52 -4.71
CA PRO A 465 9.73 13.01 -4.40
C PRO A 465 10.00 14.41 -4.96
N ASP A 466 9.53 14.68 -6.18
CA ASP A 466 9.69 15.97 -6.87
C ASP A 466 8.58 16.14 -7.94
N PRO A 467 7.49 16.85 -7.63
CA PRO A 467 6.36 16.99 -8.53
C PRO A 467 6.72 17.78 -9.81
N ILE A 468 7.62 18.76 -9.71
CA ILE A 468 7.99 19.61 -10.85
C ILE A 468 8.82 18.80 -11.85
N ARG A 469 9.78 18.01 -11.36
CA ARG A 469 10.56 17.11 -12.23
C ARG A 469 9.65 16.08 -12.90
N PHE A 470 8.70 15.53 -12.16
CA PHE A 470 7.75 14.55 -12.66
C PHE A 470 6.84 15.11 -13.76
N GLU A 471 6.28 16.30 -13.56
CA GLU A 471 5.46 17.01 -14.56
C GLU A 471 6.27 17.31 -15.83
N ARG A 472 7.47 17.87 -15.70
CA ARG A 472 8.33 18.21 -16.86
C ARG A 472 8.71 16.98 -17.68
N ALA A 473 8.99 15.86 -17.02
CA ALA A 473 9.32 14.61 -17.70
C ALA A 473 8.09 14.02 -18.43
N SER A 474 6.90 14.12 -17.83
CA SER A 474 5.64 13.73 -18.46
C SER A 474 5.30 14.62 -19.66
N GLU A 475 5.55 15.94 -19.56
CA GLU A 475 5.41 16.87 -20.68
C GLU A 475 6.38 16.55 -21.82
N ALA A 476 7.63 16.19 -21.49
CA ALA A 476 8.62 15.82 -22.49
C ALA A 476 8.16 14.63 -23.34
N LEU A 477 7.57 13.59 -22.73
CA LEU A 477 6.97 12.45 -23.44
C LEU A 477 5.82 12.85 -24.39
N LEU A 478 5.14 13.95 -24.11
CA LEU A 478 4.05 14.49 -24.95
C LEU A 478 4.53 15.56 -25.94
N SER A 479 5.84 15.75 -26.10
CA SER A 479 6.40 16.73 -27.03
C SER A 479 5.86 16.52 -28.44
N ARG A 480 5.42 17.62 -29.07
CA ARG A 480 4.95 17.62 -30.45
C ARG A 480 6.08 17.62 -31.47
N ASP A 481 7.28 18.01 -31.06
CA ASP A 481 8.45 18.16 -31.91
C ASP A 481 9.61 17.30 -31.36
N GLU A 482 10.36 16.70 -32.28
CA GLU A 482 11.53 15.87 -31.98
C GLU A 482 12.64 16.70 -31.31
N THR A 483 12.86 17.93 -31.78
CA THR A 483 13.89 18.84 -31.24
C THR A 483 13.66 19.11 -29.78
N ARG A 484 12.42 19.45 -29.39
CA ARG A 484 12.07 19.71 -27.98
C ARG A 484 12.31 18.50 -27.07
N LEU A 485 12.02 17.28 -27.54
CA LEU A 485 12.32 16.06 -26.78
C LEU A 485 13.83 15.82 -26.70
N ALA A 486 14.57 16.03 -27.79
CA ALA A 486 16.03 15.91 -27.82
C ALA A 486 16.70 16.91 -26.87
N ASP A 487 16.27 18.17 -26.85
CA ASP A 487 16.77 19.21 -25.95
C ASP A 487 16.53 18.82 -24.48
N TYR A 488 15.34 18.31 -24.17
CA TYR A 488 15.06 17.77 -22.85
C TYR A 488 16.00 16.60 -22.51
N CYS A 489 16.21 15.68 -23.45
CA CYS A 489 17.09 14.54 -23.24
C CYS A 489 18.54 14.96 -22.99
N ALA A 490 19.06 15.88 -23.79
CA ALA A 490 20.41 16.44 -23.62
C ALA A 490 20.55 17.13 -22.25
N ALA A 491 19.58 17.98 -21.88
CA ALA A 491 19.61 18.71 -20.61
C ALA A 491 19.53 17.81 -19.37
N ASN A 492 18.90 16.62 -19.48
CA ASN A 492 18.68 15.71 -18.36
C ASN A 492 19.54 14.43 -18.41
N GLY A 493 20.50 14.36 -19.34
CA GLY A 493 21.39 13.21 -19.52
C GLY A 493 20.67 11.93 -19.93
N VAL A 494 19.52 12.05 -20.60
CA VAL A 494 18.72 10.92 -21.08
C VAL A 494 19.36 10.36 -22.34
N LYS A 495 19.68 9.07 -22.30
CA LYS A 495 20.20 8.32 -23.43
C LYS A 495 19.14 7.47 -24.12
N PHE A 496 18.15 6.99 -23.37
CA PHE A 496 17.10 6.12 -23.88
C PHE A 496 15.73 6.67 -23.57
N VAL A 497 14.85 6.66 -24.57
CA VAL A 497 13.42 6.94 -24.42
C VAL A 497 12.67 5.63 -24.64
N VAL A 498 11.88 5.21 -23.65
CA VAL A 498 11.06 4.00 -23.74
C VAL A 498 9.63 4.40 -24.05
N LEU A 499 9.15 3.95 -25.20
CA LEU A 499 7.82 4.23 -25.70
C LEU A 499 6.97 2.97 -25.69
N THR A 500 5.69 3.12 -25.37
CA THR A 500 4.69 2.05 -25.46
C THR A 500 3.72 2.33 -26.61
N ASN A 501 2.68 1.50 -26.77
CA ASN A 501 1.61 1.79 -27.71
C ASN A 501 1.01 3.19 -27.45
N PRO A 502 1.08 4.13 -28.43
CA PRO A 502 0.74 5.53 -28.21
C PRO A 502 -0.76 5.75 -27.95
N LEU A 503 -1.66 4.80 -28.27
CA LEU A 503 -3.07 4.89 -27.89
C LEU A 503 -3.28 4.90 -26.37
N LEU A 504 -2.43 4.15 -25.65
CA LEU A 504 -2.45 4.05 -24.20
C LEU A 504 -1.44 5.01 -23.59
N GLY A 505 -0.19 4.96 -24.05
CA GLY A 505 0.90 5.70 -23.46
C GLY A 505 0.72 7.22 -23.47
N THR A 506 0.32 7.83 -24.59
CA THR A 506 0.11 9.29 -24.60
C THR A 506 -1.11 9.71 -23.79
N ARG A 507 -2.12 8.83 -23.70
CA ARG A 507 -3.29 9.06 -22.85
C ARG A 507 -2.89 9.08 -21.38
N ASP A 508 -2.07 8.12 -20.96
CA ASP A 508 -1.66 7.97 -19.57
C ASP A 508 -0.73 9.12 -19.15
N ALA A 509 0.23 9.51 -19.99
CA ALA A 509 1.04 10.73 -19.74
C ALA A 509 0.19 12.02 -19.71
N ALA A 510 -0.81 12.15 -20.58
CA ALA A 510 -1.70 13.31 -20.56
C ALA A 510 -2.58 13.34 -19.29
N ALA A 511 -3.03 12.18 -18.83
CA ALA A 511 -3.83 12.05 -17.62
C ALA A 511 -3.02 12.42 -16.35
N VAL A 512 -1.74 12.05 -16.31
CA VAL A 512 -0.79 12.45 -15.25
C VAL A 512 -0.68 13.98 -15.13
N LEU A 513 -0.76 14.70 -16.25
CA LEU A 513 -0.74 16.16 -16.28
C LEU A 513 -2.14 16.80 -16.08
N GLY A 514 -3.18 15.98 -15.86
CA GLY A 514 -4.56 16.47 -15.74
C GLY A 514 -5.14 17.05 -17.03
N LEU A 515 -4.56 16.73 -18.19
CA LEU A 515 -5.05 17.22 -19.49
C LEU A 515 -6.36 16.52 -19.85
N LYS A 516 -7.37 17.32 -20.22
CA LYS A 516 -8.70 16.81 -20.62
C LYS A 516 -8.72 16.15 -22.00
N MET A 517 -7.78 16.51 -22.87
CA MET A 517 -7.66 15.98 -24.24
C MET A 517 -6.32 15.28 -24.41
N ASN A 518 -6.34 14.07 -24.99
CA ASN A 518 -5.12 13.35 -25.35
C ASN A 518 -4.50 14.00 -26.60
N PRO A 519 -3.28 14.57 -26.53
CA PRO A 519 -2.62 15.15 -27.70
C PRO A 519 -2.24 14.08 -28.74
N GLY A 520 -2.17 12.80 -28.35
CA GLY A 520 -2.07 11.60 -29.20
C GLY A 520 -1.40 11.82 -30.54
N ARG A 521 -2.20 12.01 -31.59
CA ARG A 521 -1.75 12.15 -32.98
C ARG A 521 -0.79 13.31 -33.24
N ALA A 522 -0.81 14.36 -32.42
CA ALA A 522 0.06 15.52 -32.54
C ALA A 522 1.46 15.30 -31.92
N THR A 523 1.65 14.23 -31.13
CA THR A 523 2.92 13.97 -30.45
C THR A 523 3.96 13.36 -31.38
N TRP A 524 5.24 13.62 -31.09
CA TRP A 524 6.36 12.92 -31.73
C TRP A 524 6.26 11.42 -31.53
N TRP A 525 5.94 10.97 -30.30
CA TRP A 525 5.72 9.58 -29.95
C TRP A 525 4.78 8.88 -30.94
N TRP A 526 3.59 9.42 -31.19
CA TRP A 526 2.65 8.83 -32.15
C TRP A 526 3.25 8.70 -33.55
N ARG A 527 3.84 9.77 -34.08
CA ARG A 527 4.38 9.78 -35.44
C ARG A 527 5.53 8.80 -35.59
N THR A 528 6.45 8.75 -34.64
CA THR A 528 7.64 7.90 -34.70
C THR A 528 7.30 6.43 -34.50
N TYR A 529 6.35 6.10 -33.63
CA TYR A 529 5.88 4.73 -33.42
C TYR A 529 5.33 4.10 -34.72
N PHE A 530 4.48 4.84 -35.47
CA PHE A 530 3.88 4.33 -36.70
C PHE A 530 4.78 4.47 -37.93
N SER A 531 5.51 5.58 -38.08
CA SER A 531 6.37 5.81 -39.25
C SER A 531 7.72 5.11 -39.17
N ARG A 532 8.15 4.72 -37.96
CA ARG A 532 9.50 4.20 -37.68
C ARG A 532 10.62 5.17 -38.07
N ARG A 533 10.31 6.46 -38.19
CA ARG A 533 11.27 7.50 -38.59
C ARG A 533 11.49 8.48 -37.44
N ALA A 534 12.76 8.71 -37.13
CA ALA A 534 13.25 9.75 -36.24
C ALA A 534 14.64 10.18 -36.74
N GLN A 535 14.96 11.46 -36.61
CA GLN A 535 16.23 12.01 -37.07
C GLN A 535 17.32 11.87 -35.99
N ARG A 536 17.00 12.24 -34.75
CA ARG A 536 17.89 12.30 -33.58
C ARG A 536 17.83 11.05 -32.71
N PHE A 537 16.86 10.17 -32.95
CA PHE A 537 16.70 8.92 -32.23
C PHE A 537 16.85 7.70 -33.16
N ARG A 538 17.46 6.63 -32.65
CA ARG A 538 17.58 5.34 -33.33
C ARG A 538 16.80 4.28 -32.55
N LEU A 539 15.93 3.53 -33.23
CA LEU A 539 15.27 2.38 -32.63
C LEU A 539 16.32 1.31 -32.30
N ALA A 540 16.47 1.00 -31.01
CA ALA A 540 17.45 0.03 -30.50
C ALA A 540 16.81 -1.30 -30.12
N TYR A 541 15.54 -1.27 -29.69
CA TYR A 541 14.77 -2.47 -29.34
C TYR A 541 13.29 -2.26 -29.66
N HIS A 542 12.65 -3.33 -30.11
CA HIS A 542 11.20 -3.46 -30.17
C HIS A 542 10.82 -4.90 -29.87
N ASP A 543 9.70 -5.11 -29.19
CA ASP A 543 9.07 -6.43 -29.02
C ASP A 543 7.84 -6.61 -29.90
N TRP A 544 7.79 -5.81 -30.98
CA TRP A 544 6.70 -5.81 -31.94
C TRP A 544 6.44 -7.22 -32.49
N ARG A 545 5.16 -7.62 -32.51
CA ARG A 545 4.74 -8.93 -33.00
C ARG A 545 3.92 -8.85 -34.30
N PRO A 546 4.20 -9.71 -35.31
CA PRO A 546 3.47 -9.77 -36.58
C PRO A 546 1.96 -9.92 -36.47
N GLU A 547 1.47 -10.65 -35.47
CA GLU A 547 0.03 -10.80 -35.18
C GLU A 547 -0.67 -9.48 -34.81
N TRP A 548 0.07 -8.39 -34.61
CA TRP A 548 -0.47 -7.04 -34.35
C TRP A 548 -0.59 -6.18 -35.60
N GLN A 549 -0.17 -6.66 -36.77
CA GLN A 549 -0.34 -5.97 -38.05
C GLN A 549 -1.81 -6.00 -38.48
N GLY A 550 -2.41 -4.82 -38.72
CA GLY A 550 -3.78 -4.68 -39.26
C GLY A 550 -4.92 -4.66 -38.24
N ALA A 551 -4.65 -4.91 -36.96
CA ALA A 551 -5.68 -4.80 -35.93
C ALA A 551 -5.60 -3.44 -35.22
N TRP A 552 -6.72 -2.73 -35.12
CA TRP A 552 -6.93 -1.61 -34.20
C TRP A 552 -6.95 -2.13 -32.74
N MET A 553 -5.92 -2.86 -32.32
CA MET A 553 -5.87 -3.45 -30.99
C MET A 553 -5.39 -2.40 -29.99
N ALA A 554 -6.35 -1.80 -29.29
CA ALA A 554 -6.15 -0.92 -28.14
C ALA A 554 -5.40 -1.58 -26.97
N HIS A 555 -5.00 -2.85 -27.09
CA HIS A 555 -4.43 -3.68 -26.03
C HIS A 555 -3.10 -4.35 -26.39
N ALA A 556 -2.55 -4.13 -27.59
CA ALA A 556 -1.25 -4.68 -27.95
C ALA A 556 -0.14 -3.88 -27.24
N PRO A 557 0.59 -4.48 -26.29
CA PRO A 557 1.61 -3.77 -25.55
C PRO A 557 2.92 -3.96 -26.28
N ALA A 558 3.18 -3.09 -27.27
CA ALA A 558 4.52 -3.00 -27.82
C ALA A 558 5.33 -2.03 -26.98
N ILE A 559 6.53 -2.44 -26.58
CA ILE A 559 7.56 -1.61 -25.97
C ILE A 559 8.68 -1.40 -26.98
N GLU A 560 9.06 -0.13 -27.14
CA GLU A 560 10.15 0.31 -27.99
C GLU A 560 11.15 1.10 -27.16
N ILE A 561 12.43 0.91 -27.48
CA ILE A 561 13.51 1.67 -26.88
C ILE A 561 14.21 2.44 -28.00
N TRP A 562 14.20 3.75 -27.86
CA TRP A 562 14.80 4.70 -28.78
C TRP A 562 16.05 5.29 -28.12
N GLU A 563 17.21 5.07 -28.76
CA GLU A 563 18.49 5.61 -28.31
C GLU A 563 18.70 7.00 -28.90
N PHE A 564 18.91 7.99 -28.03
CA PHE A 564 19.24 9.36 -28.39
C PHE A 564 20.71 9.45 -28.84
N ASP A 565 20.97 10.06 -30.00
CA ASP A 565 22.31 10.25 -30.53
C ASP A 565 22.66 11.73 -30.65
N VAL A 566 23.43 12.24 -29.68
CA VAL A 566 23.91 13.63 -29.62
C VAL A 566 24.73 14.01 -30.85
N ARG A 567 25.34 13.04 -31.56
CA ARG A 567 26.16 13.33 -32.74
C ARG A 567 25.33 13.75 -33.96
N ARG A 568 24.02 13.52 -33.93
CA ARG A 568 23.08 13.94 -34.99
C ARG A 568 22.54 15.36 -34.81
N ASP A 569 22.95 16.06 -33.75
CA ASP A 569 22.63 17.47 -33.51
C ASP A 569 23.60 18.44 -34.21
N ARG A 570 24.59 17.93 -34.96
CA ARG A 570 25.58 18.73 -35.70
C ARG A 570 25.42 18.58 -37.20
#